data_AF-A0A327P5T5-F1
#
_entry.id   AF-A0A327P5T5-F1
#
_cell.length_a   1.000
_cell.length_b   1.000
_cell.length_c   1.000
_cell.angle_alpha   90.00
_cell.angle_beta   90.00
_cell.angle_gamma   90.00
#
_symmetry.space_group_name_H-M   'P 1'
#
loop_
_entity.id
_entity.type
_entity.pdbx_description
1 polymer ?
#
loop_
_entity_poly.entity_id
_entity_poly.type
_entity_poly.pdbx_seq_one_letter_code
_entity_poly.pdbx_strand_id
1 'polypeptide(L)'
;MKSSALKLGLLGLSSAFLFANCSSPKTEETTEEVVVEEVKTPTLTKIWETDSTLTTNESVLFDAASGKIYVSNIEGQPTDKDGKGSISIIDKEGNIVTQEWVTGLNAPKGMGIANGNLYVTDIDQLVEINLESGKISKKYPIEGGQFLNDLATYDGKVYFTDMNTGKVHMLDGGTISTVTEGHESINGIAIGEDGALYGLDKSGLVALNSDGSDMIMNSTVTGGDGLVILGDGNYVASRWAGEIYFVNAEGETLLLDTKDVSSNTADIGFIPEDNIVLVPTFFKNKVVAYKLDY
;
A
#
# COMPACT_ATOMS: atom_id res chain seq x y z
N MET A 1 -80.11 72.62 15.72
CA MET A 1 -81.50 72.38 15.26
C MET A 1 -81.44 71.55 13.98
N LYS A 2 -82.38 70.61 13.89
CA LYS A 2 -82.65 69.60 12.85
C LYS A 2 -82.37 70.02 11.39
N SER A 3 -81.93 69.03 10.60
CA SER A 3 -82.57 68.56 9.33
C SER A 3 -81.47 67.96 8.43
N SER A 4 -81.32 66.64 8.30
CA SER A 4 -81.99 65.80 7.30
C SER A 4 -82.27 66.48 5.96
N ALA A 5 -81.55 66.05 4.93
CA ALA A 5 -82.08 65.97 3.57
C ALA A 5 -81.28 64.92 2.77
N LEU A 6 -81.95 63.79 2.58
CA LEU A 6 -81.67 62.72 1.64
C LEU A 6 -81.77 63.25 0.20
N LYS A 7 -80.83 62.93 -0.69
CA LYS A 7 -81.13 62.78 -2.12
C LYS A 7 -80.23 61.72 -2.78
N LEU A 8 -80.94 60.73 -3.28
CA LEU A 8 -80.55 59.59 -4.10
C LEU A 8 -79.99 60.05 -5.45
N GLY A 9 -79.00 59.34 -5.99
CA GLY A 9 -78.53 59.59 -7.36
C GLY A 9 -77.47 58.60 -7.86
N LEU A 10 -77.94 57.50 -8.45
CA LEU A 10 -77.32 56.67 -9.49
C LEU A 10 -75.93 56.04 -9.24
N LEU A 11 -75.94 54.71 -9.01
CA LEU A 11 -74.82 53.81 -9.26
C LEU A 11 -74.54 53.75 -10.77
N GLY A 12 -73.34 54.18 -11.17
CA GLY A 12 -72.69 53.76 -12.42
C GLY A 12 -71.53 52.82 -12.07
N LEU A 13 -71.65 51.54 -12.43
CA LEU A 13 -70.52 50.61 -12.39
C LEU A 13 -69.53 51.00 -13.50
N SER A 14 -68.37 51.53 -13.11
CA SER A 14 -67.21 51.64 -13.98
C SER A 14 -66.19 50.57 -13.57
N SER A 15 -66.18 49.45 -14.29
CA SER A 15 -65.19 48.39 -14.16
C SER A 15 -63.84 48.88 -14.69
N ALA A 16 -62.95 49.34 -13.80
CA ALA A 16 -61.55 49.56 -14.12
C ALA A 16 -60.77 48.28 -13.80
N PHE A 17 -60.31 47.59 -14.84
CA PHE A 17 -59.40 46.46 -14.73
C PHE A 17 -58.07 46.91 -14.11
N LEU A 18 -57.78 46.47 -12.89
CA LEU A 18 -56.45 46.50 -12.30
C LEU A 18 -55.62 45.40 -12.97
N PHE A 19 -54.64 45.78 -13.79
CA PHE A 19 -53.57 44.86 -14.19
C PHE A 19 -52.69 44.60 -12.97
N ALA A 20 -52.92 43.47 -12.30
CA ALA A 20 -51.96 42.91 -11.36
C ALA A 20 -50.75 42.43 -12.15
N ASN A 21 -49.63 43.15 -12.05
CA ASN A 21 -48.36 42.68 -12.56
C ASN A 21 -47.80 41.66 -11.56
N CYS A 22 -48.14 40.38 -11.76
CA CYS A 22 -47.47 39.27 -11.09
C CYS A 22 -46.03 39.20 -11.60
N SER A 23 -45.10 39.85 -10.93
CA SER A 23 -43.69 39.48 -11.01
C SER A 23 -43.51 38.19 -10.23
N SER A 24 -43.38 37.07 -10.94
CA SER A 24 -42.96 35.79 -10.36
C SER A 24 -41.62 35.95 -9.62
N PRO A 25 -41.41 35.27 -8.48
CA PRO A 25 -40.07 35.19 -7.89
C PRO A 25 -39.16 34.53 -8.93
N LYS A 26 -38.06 35.20 -9.27
CA LYS A 26 -37.04 34.63 -10.14
C LYS A 26 -36.32 33.59 -9.29
N THR A 27 -36.67 32.33 -9.47
CA THR A 27 -35.89 31.20 -8.97
C THR A 27 -34.53 31.29 -9.65
N GLU A 28 -33.49 31.67 -8.91
CA GLU A 28 -32.12 31.44 -9.34
C GLU A 28 -31.92 29.92 -9.29
N GLU A 29 -32.01 29.28 -10.45
CA GLU A 29 -31.46 27.95 -10.65
C GLU A 29 -29.95 28.07 -10.51
N THR A 30 -29.44 27.75 -9.32
CA THR A 30 -28.04 27.39 -9.15
C THR A 30 -27.84 26.07 -9.89
N THR A 31 -27.41 26.13 -11.14
CA THR A 31 -26.82 24.97 -11.81
C THR A 31 -25.56 24.62 -11.04
N GLU A 32 -25.63 23.62 -10.17
CA GLU A 32 -24.45 22.90 -9.72
C GLU A 32 -23.82 22.29 -10.97
N GLU A 33 -22.68 22.84 -11.40
CA GLU A 33 -21.82 22.15 -12.35
C GLU A 33 -21.40 20.84 -11.67
N VAL A 34 -22.02 19.73 -12.10
CA VAL A 34 -21.53 18.40 -11.79
C VAL A 34 -20.19 18.27 -12.51
N VAL A 35 -19.11 18.54 -11.77
CA VAL A 35 -17.76 18.18 -12.20
C VAL A 35 -17.74 16.66 -12.26
N VAL A 36 -17.91 16.12 -13.45
CA VAL A 36 -17.67 14.70 -13.70
C VAL A 36 -16.15 14.55 -13.65
N GLU A 37 -15.63 14.14 -12.51
CA GLU A 37 -14.23 13.69 -12.44
C GLU A 37 -14.09 12.51 -13.41
N GLU A 38 -13.23 12.67 -14.42
CA GLU A 38 -12.83 11.55 -15.26
C GLU A 38 -12.11 10.54 -14.37
N VAL A 39 -12.72 9.37 -14.16
CA VAL A 39 -12.06 8.25 -13.50
C VAL A 39 -10.91 7.81 -14.38
N LYS A 40 -9.70 8.16 -13.96
CA LYS A 40 -8.47 7.79 -14.64
C LYS A 40 -8.21 6.31 -14.44
N THR A 41 -7.99 5.57 -15.53
CA THR A 41 -7.55 4.16 -15.42
C THR A 41 -6.10 4.14 -14.93
N PRO A 42 -5.81 3.45 -13.80
CA PRO A 42 -4.46 3.35 -13.26
C PRO A 42 -3.50 2.67 -14.25
N THR A 43 -2.25 3.16 -14.33
CA THR A 43 -1.21 2.57 -15.21
C THR A 43 0.17 2.58 -14.58
N LEU A 44 1.04 1.66 -15.03
CA LEU A 44 2.48 1.66 -14.73
C LEU A 44 3.31 1.91 -15.98
N THR A 45 4.22 2.88 -15.92
CA THR A 45 5.19 3.15 -16.98
C THR A 45 6.61 2.93 -16.47
N LYS A 46 7.35 2.01 -17.08
CA LYS A 46 8.74 1.73 -16.70
C LYS A 46 9.61 2.99 -16.83
N ILE A 47 10.38 3.30 -15.79
CA ILE A 47 11.32 4.42 -15.75
C ILE A 47 12.75 3.90 -15.96
N TRP A 48 13.19 2.98 -15.10
CA TRP A 48 14.54 2.41 -15.12
C TRP A 48 14.53 0.98 -14.58
N GLU A 49 15.63 0.27 -14.80
CA GLU A 49 15.96 -0.98 -14.11
C GLU A 49 17.44 -0.98 -13.71
N THR A 50 17.78 -1.64 -12.61
CA THR A 50 19.17 -1.80 -12.19
C THR A 50 19.93 -2.75 -13.14
N ASP A 51 21.25 -2.76 -13.02
CA ASP A 51 22.07 -3.88 -13.49
C ASP A 51 21.64 -5.20 -12.81
N SER A 52 21.89 -6.33 -13.46
CA SER A 52 21.43 -7.65 -13.01
C SER A 52 22.36 -8.34 -12.00
N THR A 53 23.10 -7.57 -11.19
CA THR A 53 24.09 -8.10 -10.23
C THR A 53 23.51 -8.34 -8.83
N LEU A 54 22.30 -7.84 -8.56
CA LEU A 54 21.56 -8.05 -7.31
C LEU A 54 20.90 -9.42 -7.32
N THR A 55 21.52 -10.43 -6.70
CA THR A 55 21.09 -11.83 -6.83
C THR A 55 19.78 -12.10 -6.08
N THR A 56 18.81 -12.69 -6.77
CA THR A 56 17.52 -13.12 -6.21
C THR A 56 16.92 -12.08 -5.27
N ASN A 57 16.61 -10.91 -5.82
CA ASN A 57 16.02 -9.84 -5.02
C ASN A 57 14.59 -10.20 -4.63
N GLU A 58 14.32 -10.07 -3.35
CA GLU A 58 13.06 -10.50 -2.77
C GLU A 58 12.21 -9.29 -2.35
N SER A 59 12.79 -8.35 -1.59
CA SER A 59 12.13 -7.14 -1.12
C SER A 59 12.92 -5.88 -1.48
N VAL A 60 12.20 -4.76 -1.57
CA VAL A 60 12.77 -3.43 -1.76
C VAL A 60 12.11 -2.41 -0.83
N LEU A 61 12.92 -1.62 -0.11
CA LEU A 61 12.43 -0.65 0.86
C LEU A 61 13.04 0.73 0.60
N PHE A 62 12.19 1.73 0.40
CA PHE A 62 12.61 3.12 0.31
C PHE A 62 12.67 3.78 1.70
N ASP A 63 13.81 4.39 2.02
CA ASP A 63 13.97 5.22 3.21
C ASP A 63 13.88 6.70 2.83
N ALA A 64 12.71 7.29 3.05
CA ALA A 64 12.46 8.70 2.75
C ALA A 64 13.39 9.66 3.52
N ALA A 65 13.92 9.27 4.68
CA ALA A 65 14.78 10.14 5.48
C ALA A 65 16.18 10.30 4.86
N SER A 66 16.71 9.24 4.25
CA SER A 66 18.04 9.26 3.62
C SER A 66 18.02 9.27 2.09
N GLY A 67 16.87 8.99 1.48
CA GLY A 67 16.73 8.81 0.03
C GLY A 67 17.31 7.49 -0.50
N LYS A 68 17.75 6.59 0.39
CA LYS A 68 18.30 5.29 0.01
C LYS A 68 17.18 4.29 -0.27
N ILE A 69 17.48 3.34 -1.13
CA ILE A 69 16.64 2.17 -1.36
C ILE A 69 17.44 0.93 -0.96
N TYR A 70 16.90 0.16 -0.02
CA TYR A 70 17.46 -1.10 0.43
C TYR A 70 16.88 -2.25 -0.39
N VAL A 71 17.71 -3.24 -0.72
CA VAL A 71 17.30 -4.42 -1.51
C VAL A 71 17.78 -5.68 -0.79
N SER A 72 16.87 -6.58 -0.44
CA SER A 72 17.23 -7.89 0.12
C SER A 72 17.61 -8.85 -1.01
N ASN A 73 18.70 -9.60 -0.82
CA ASN A 73 19.26 -10.50 -1.83
C ASN A 73 19.40 -11.91 -1.24
N ILE A 74 18.74 -12.88 -1.86
CA ILE A 74 18.85 -14.29 -1.50
C ILE A 74 20.02 -14.88 -2.29
N GLU A 75 21.20 -14.82 -1.69
CA GLU A 75 22.43 -15.40 -2.24
C GLU A 75 22.53 -16.90 -1.92
N GLY A 76 21.61 -17.70 -2.42
CA GLY A 76 21.52 -19.11 -2.06
C GLY A 76 20.18 -19.70 -2.48
N GLN A 77 19.61 -20.57 -1.63
CA GLN A 77 18.23 -21.01 -1.79
C GLN A 77 17.31 -20.25 -0.82
N PRO A 78 16.04 -20.01 -1.17
CA PRO A 78 15.11 -19.22 -0.33
C PRO A 78 14.81 -19.79 1.06
N THR A 79 15.23 -21.02 1.34
CA THR A 79 15.01 -21.77 2.59
C THR A 79 16.30 -22.17 3.31
N ASP A 80 17.46 -21.92 2.71
CA ASP A 80 18.74 -22.38 3.26
C ASP A 80 19.26 -21.41 4.34
N LYS A 81 19.65 -21.96 5.49
CA LYS A 81 20.26 -21.20 6.60
C LYS A 81 21.79 -21.19 6.50
N ASP A 82 22.30 -20.63 5.41
CA ASP A 82 23.71 -20.73 5.04
C ASP A 82 24.54 -19.45 5.28
N GLY A 83 23.92 -18.37 5.75
CA GLY A 83 24.58 -17.12 6.06
C GLY A 83 25.09 -16.34 4.84
N LYS A 84 24.63 -16.66 3.63
CA LYS A 84 25.09 -15.98 2.40
C LYS A 84 24.29 -14.75 2.02
N GLY A 85 23.01 -14.67 2.38
CA GLY A 85 22.15 -13.54 2.04
C GLY A 85 22.69 -12.19 2.49
N SER A 86 22.29 -11.15 1.75
CA SER A 86 22.78 -9.79 1.93
C SER A 86 21.71 -8.71 1.74
N ILE A 87 21.97 -7.51 2.25
CA ILE A 87 21.22 -6.29 1.90
C ILE A 87 22.14 -5.39 1.08
N SER A 88 21.65 -4.91 -0.05
CA SER A 88 22.33 -3.92 -0.91
C SER A 88 21.62 -2.57 -0.85
N ILE A 89 22.31 -1.51 -1.28
CA ILE A 89 21.78 -0.15 -1.36
C ILE A 89 21.85 0.34 -2.80
N ILE A 90 20.73 0.86 -3.30
CA ILE A 90 20.61 1.56 -4.58
C ILE A 90 20.11 2.99 -4.36
N ASP A 91 20.30 3.86 -5.36
CA ASP A 91 19.74 5.21 -5.38
C ASP A 91 18.41 5.28 -6.16
N LYS A 92 17.77 6.46 -6.17
CA LYS A 92 16.47 6.69 -6.83
C LYS A 92 16.55 6.64 -8.36
N GLU A 93 17.76 6.64 -8.92
CA GLU A 93 18.05 6.53 -10.34
C GLU A 93 18.35 5.07 -10.75
N GLY A 94 18.35 4.13 -9.81
CA GLY A 94 18.60 2.71 -10.05
C GLY A 94 20.08 2.34 -10.12
N ASN A 95 20.99 3.22 -9.72
CA ASN A 95 22.40 2.88 -9.62
C ASN A 95 22.64 2.08 -8.33
N ILE A 96 23.45 1.03 -8.44
CA ILE A 96 23.90 0.26 -7.27
C ILE A 96 24.98 1.06 -6.55
N VAL A 97 24.65 1.60 -5.38
CA VAL A 97 25.54 2.44 -4.58
C VAL A 97 26.50 1.57 -3.77
N THR A 98 25.96 0.57 -3.09
CA THR A 98 26.74 -0.38 -2.28
C THR A 98 26.11 -1.76 -2.40
N GLN A 99 26.83 -2.70 -3.00
CA GLN A 99 26.44 -4.10 -2.97
C GLN A 99 26.89 -4.72 -1.64
N GLU A 100 26.10 -5.65 -1.10
CA GLU A 100 26.45 -6.40 0.14
C GLU A 100 26.76 -5.48 1.34
N TRP A 101 25.98 -4.40 1.52
CA TRP A 101 26.11 -3.48 2.65
C TRP A 101 25.99 -4.21 4.00
N VAL A 102 25.09 -5.19 4.09
CA VAL A 102 24.99 -6.13 5.20
C VAL A 102 25.14 -7.55 4.66
N THR A 103 25.95 -8.38 5.32
CA THR A 103 26.15 -9.80 4.99
C THR A 103 25.95 -10.68 6.23
N GLY A 104 25.91 -12.00 6.05
CA GLY A 104 25.71 -12.95 7.17
C GLY A 104 24.23 -13.19 7.53
N LEU A 105 23.32 -12.86 6.61
CA LEU A 105 21.90 -13.23 6.63
C LEU A 105 21.73 -14.55 5.89
N ASN A 106 20.62 -15.27 6.08
CA ASN A 106 20.40 -16.53 5.38
C ASN A 106 19.75 -16.30 4.01
N ALA A 107 18.47 -15.95 4.03
CA ALA A 107 17.65 -15.67 2.86
C ALA A 107 16.72 -14.49 3.21
N PRO A 108 17.27 -13.27 3.33
CA PRO A 108 16.51 -12.10 3.78
C PRO A 108 15.37 -11.79 2.81
N LYS A 109 14.24 -11.38 3.37
CA LYS A 109 12.99 -11.10 2.63
C LYS A 109 12.51 -9.68 2.92
N GLY A 110 11.30 -9.52 3.44
CA GLY A 110 10.70 -8.26 3.85
C GLY A 110 11.56 -7.43 4.81
N MET A 111 11.42 -6.12 4.68
CA MET A 111 12.22 -5.13 5.39
C MET A 111 11.36 -3.97 5.89
N GLY A 112 11.78 -3.35 7.00
CA GLY A 112 11.15 -2.13 7.50
C GLY A 112 12.03 -1.41 8.50
N ILE A 113 11.81 -0.11 8.66
CA ILE A 113 12.64 0.76 9.49
C ILE A 113 11.86 1.22 10.72
N ALA A 114 12.42 0.95 11.90
CA ALA A 114 11.88 1.45 13.16
C ALA A 114 13.01 1.74 14.16
N ASN A 115 12.85 2.78 14.98
CA ASN A 115 13.76 3.09 16.08
C ASN A 115 15.26 3.20 15.69
N GLY A 116 15.55 3.68 14.48
CA GLY A 116 16.93 3.82 13.97
C GLY A 116 17.58 2.51 13.49
N ASN A 117 16.80 1.45 13.34
CA ASN A 117 17.25 0.15 12.84
C ASN A 117 16.47 -0.26 11.59
N LEU A 118 17.12 -1.02 10.72
CA LEU A 118 16.49 -1.83 9.69
C LEU A 118 16.17 -3.20 10.31
N TYR A 119 14.91 -3.62 10.20
CA TYR A 119 14.46 -4.96 10.53
C TYR A 119 14.30 -5.78 9.25
N VAL A 120 14.64 -7.06 9.32
CA VAL A 120 14.63 -7.97 8.17
C VAL A 120 14.10 -9.34 8.60
N THR A 121 13.11 -9.88 7.91
CA THR A 121 12.69 -11.28 8.04
C THR A 121 13.73 -12.19 7.39
N ASP A 122 14.15 -13.24 8.09
CA ASP A 122 15.21 -14.14 7.64
C ASP A 122 14.87 -15.60 7.99
N ILE A 123 13.93 -16.17 7.23
CA ILE A 123 13.42 -17.56 7.35
C ILE A 123 12.67 -17.83 8.66
N ASP A 124 13.34 -17.93 9.81
CA ASP A 124 12.74 -18.26 11.11
C ASP A 124 13.18 -17.29 12.22
N GLN A 125 13.80 -16.19 11.84
CA GLN A 125 14.23 -15.14 12.75
C GLN A 125 13.96 -13.77 12.16
N LEU A 126 13.69 -12.80 13.04
CA LEU A 126 13.77 -11.39 12.71
C LEU A 126 15.18 -10.90 13.03
N VAL A 127 15.79 -10.16 12.11
CA VAL A 127 17.13 -9.59 12.29
C VAL A 127 17.02 -8.07 12.43
N GLU A 128 17.72 -7.52 13.42
CA GLU A 128 17.83 -6.08 13.65
C GLU A 128 19.23 -5.62 13.26
N ILE A 129 19.28 -4.60 12.41
CA ILE A 129 20.50 -4.03 11.82
C ILE A 129 20.51 -2.54 12.13
N ASN A 130 21.60 -2.07 12.73
CA ASN A 130 21.75 -0.64 12.95
C ASN A 130 21.90 0.10 11.60
N LEU A 131 20.99 1.04 11.34
CA LEU A 131 20.85 1.68 10.03
C LEU A 131 22.08 2.53 9.64
N GLU A 132 22.75 3.12 10.64
CA GLU A 132 23.93 3.96 10.42
C GLU A 132 25.17 3.13 10.10
N SER A 133 25.41 2.05 10.87
CA SER A 133 26.65 1.28 10.77
C SER A 133 26.56 0.04 9.89
N GLY A 134 25.36 -0.43 9.52
CA GLY A 134 25.15 -1.69 8.80
C GLY A 134 25.50 -2.93 9.62
N LYS A 135 25.62 -2.81 10.95
CA LYS A 135 25.93 -3.94 11.82
C LYS A 135 24.66 -4.61 12.31
N ILE A 136 24.60 -5.93 12.19
CA ILE A 136 23.58 -6.73 12.87
C ILE A 136 23.74 -6.53 14.37
N SER A 137 22.75 -5.91 15.02
CA SER A 137 22.73 -5.65 16.46
C SER A 137 22.13 -6.82 17.22
N LYS A 138 21.10 -7.47 16.65
CA LYS A 138 20.37 -8.56 17.30
C LYS A 138 19.70 -9.48 16.29
N LYS A 139 19.53 -10.74 16.69
CA LYS A 139 18.68 -11.72 16.00
C LYS A 139 17.63 -12.22 16.99
N TYR A 140 16.40 -12.35 16.53
CA TYR A 140 15.24 -12.79 17.30
C TYR A 140 14.71 -14.08 16.68
N PRO A 141 15.17 -15.27 17.13
CA PRO A 141 14.59 -16.53 16.70
C PRO A 141 13.11 -16.59 17.11
N ILE A 142 12.26 -17.04 16.20
CA ILE A 142 10.83 -17.18 16.44
C ILE A 142 10.53 -18.65 16.71
N GLU A 143 10.04 -18.95 17.93
CA GLU A 143 9.71 -20.32 18.28
C GLU A 143 8.59 -20.86 17.38
N GLY A 144 8.88 -21.94 16.66
CA GLY A 144 7.96 -22.52 15.69
C GLY A 144 7.83 -21.74 14.38
N GLY A 145 8.64 -20.68 14.18
CA GLY A 145 8.70 -19.95 12.92
C GLY A 145 9.18 -20.84 11.78
N GLN A 146 8.56 -20.71 10.62
CA GLN A 146 8.80 -21.60 9.48
C GLN A 146 9.23 -20.87 8.22
N PHE A 147 8.56 -19.76 7.89
CA PHE A 147 8.88 -18.98 6.71
C PHE A 147 8.40 -17.54 6.91
N LEU A 148 9.14 -16.79 7.72
CA LEU A 148 8.95 -15.37 7.88
C LEU A 148 9.16 -14.69 6.52
N ASN A 149 8.18 -13.92 6.09
CA ASN A 149 8.15 -13.40 4.73
C ASN A 149 8.23 -11.88 4.66
N ASP A 150 7.13 -11.17 4.88
CA ASP A 150 7.11 -9.72 4.79
C ASP A 150 7.01 -9.05 6.17
N LEU A 151 7.28 -7.75 6.24
CA LEU A 151 7.11 -6.96 7.45
C LEU A 151 6.72 -5.49 7.18
N ALA A 152 5.99 -4.91 8.12
CA ALA A 152 5.63 -3.50 8.15
C ALA A 152 5.93 -2.91 9.54
N THR A 153 6.08 -1.58 9.61
CA THR A 153 6.38 -0.88 10.86
C THR A 153 5.34 0.17 11.17
N TYR A 154 4.94 0.28 12.43
CA TYR A 154 4.00 1.30 12.90
C TYR A 154 4.31 1.66 14.35
N ASP A 155 4.39 2.97 14.65
CA ASP A 155 4.63 3.51 16.00
C ASP A 155 5.81 2.82 16.75
N GLY A 156 6.92 2.64 16.04
CA GLY A 156 8.13 2.01 16.59
C GLY A 156 8.04 0.49 16.78
N LYS A 157 6.95 -0.15 16.36
CA LYS A 157 6.76 -1.61 16.39
C LYS A 157 6.98 -2.20 15.01
N VAL A 158 7.32 -3.48 14.98
CA VAL A 158 7.57 -4.24 13.75
C VAL A 158 6.57 -5.39 13.69
N TYR A 159 5.76 -5.45 12.65
CA TYR A 159 4.79 -6.50 12.40
C TYR A 159 5.27 -7.33 11.22
N PHE A 160 5.23 -8.65 11.32
CA PHE A 160 5.82 -9.51 10.29
C PHE A 160 5.06 -10.81 10.13
N THR A 161 5.02 -11.30 8.91
CA THR A 161 4.24 -12.49 8.53
C THR A 161 5.09 -13.74 8.64
N ASP A 162 4.46 -14.84 9.06
CA ASP A 162 4.96 -16.20 8.88
C ASP A 162 4.00 -16.93 7.94
N MET A 163 4.44 -17.09 6.70
CA MET A 163 3.61 -17.58 5.60
C MET A 163 3.14 -19.00 5.80
N ASN A 164 4.00 -19.88 6.34
CA ASN A 164 3.70 -21.30 6.46
C ASN A 164 2.86 -21.61 7.70
N THR A 165 2.98 -20.80 8.76
CA THR A 165 2.14 -20.97 9.96
C THR A 165 0.85 -20.14 9.92
N GLY A 166 0.74 -19.21 8.96
CA GLY A 166 -0.42 -18.33 8.81
C GLY A 166 -0.58 -17.34 9.95
N LYS A 167 0.54 -16.81 10.44
CA LYS A 167 0.60 -15.92 11.62
C LYS A 167 1.13 -14.55 11.25
N VAL A 168 0.65 -13.55 11.97
CA VAL A 168 1.30 -12.25 12.07
C VAL A 168 1.85 -12.10 13.47
N HIS A 169 3.14 -11.82 13.56
CA HIS A 169 3.84 -11.53 14.80
C HIS A 169 4.12 -10.03 14.92
N MET A 170 4.49 -9.59 16.12
CA MET A 170 4.90 -8.23 16.42
C MET A 170 6.11 -8.24 17.36
N LEU A 171 7.08 -7.38 17.07
CA LEU A 171 8.14 -6.94 17.98
C LEU A 171 7.77 -5.59 18.59
N ASP A 172 7.69 -5.54 19.92
CA ASP A 172 7.48 -4.31 20.70
C ASP A 172 8.42 -4.29 21.90
N GLY A 173 9.29 -3.28 21.99
CA GLY A 173 10.24 -3.14 23.10
C GLY A 173 11.15 -4.36 23.32
N GLY A 174 11.47 -5.12 22.25
CA GLY A 174 12.29 -6.33 22.35
C GLY A 174 11.52 -7.63 22.65
N THR A 175 10.20 -7.56 22.81
CA THR A 175 9.32 -8.71 23.07
C THR A 175 8.59 -9.11 21.78
N ILE A 176 8.59 -10.40 21.47
CA ILE A 176 7.80 -10.98 20.37
C ILE A 176 6.46 -11.49 20.89
N SER A 177 5.38 -11.19 20.18
CA SER A 177 4.05 -11.76 20.40
C SER A 177 3.34 -12.06 19.07
N THR A 178 2.41 -13.01 19.05
CA THR A 178 1.49 -13.20 17.92
C THR A 178 0.34 -12.20 18.03
N VAL A 179 0.06 -11.47 16.95
CA VAL A 179 -1.04 -10.50 16.85
C VAL A 179 -2.31 -11.18 16.37
N THR A 180 -2.18 -12.02 15.34
CA THR A 180 -3.29 -12.77 14.76
C THR A 180 -2.78 -14.04 14.08
N GLU A 181 -3.64 -15.03 13.93
CA GLU A 181 -3.34 -16.32 13.29
C GLU A 181 -4.55 -16.84 12.50
N GLY A 182 -4.33 -17.82 11.62
CA GLY A 182 -5.38 -18.43 10.79
C GLY A 182 -5.36 -18.00 9.32
N HIS A 183 -4.37 -17.20 8.91
CA HIS A 183 -4.27 -16.58 7.59
C HIS A 183 -3.43 -17.43 6.65
N GLU A 184 -4.06 -18.36 5.92
CA GLU A 184 -3.33 -19.34 5.09
C GLU A 184 -2.47 -18.64 4.02
N SER A 185 -1.16 -18.92 4.01
CA SER A 185 -0.21 -18.33 3.08
C SER A 185 -0.13 -16.79 3.14
N ILE A 186 -0.34 -16.20 4.32
CA ILE A 186 -0.16 -14.76 4.54
C ILE A 186 1.27 -14.33 4.16
N ASN A 187 1.38 -13.29 3.36
CA ASN A 187 2.66 -12.86 2.81
C ASN A 187 2.85 -11.35 3.00
N GLY A 188 2.55 -10.54 1.99
CA GLY A 188 2.65 -9.08 2.07
C GLY A 188 1.84 -8.49 3.20
N ILE A 189 2.39 -7.49 3.87
CA ILE A 189 1.74 -6.84 5.00
C ILE A 189 1.95 -5.33 4.95
N ALA A 190 0.90 -4.58 5.25
CA ALA A 190 0.96 -3.13 5.31
C ALA A 190 0.11 -2.61 6.48
N ILE A 191 0.48 -1.44 6.99
CA ILE A 191 -0.24 -0.80 8.09
C ILE A 191 -0.67 0.59 7.64
N GLY A 192 -1.95 0.88 7.78
CA GLY A 192 -2.53 2.20 7.50
C GLY A 192 -2.04 3.25 8.50
N GLU A 193 -2.21 4.53 8.17
CA GLU A 193 -1.83 5.64 9.06
C GLU A 193 -2.59 5.63 10.39
N ASP A 194 -3.75 4.98 10.44
CA ASP A 194 -4.58 4.77 11.64
C ASP A 194 -4.19 3.53 12.46
N GLY A 195 -3.18 2.77 12.00
CA GLY A 195 -2.74 1.52 12.62
C GLY A 195 -3.54 0.29 12.17
N ALA A 196 -4.47 0.42 11.23
CA ALA A 196 -5.18 -0.73 10.66
C ALA A 196 -4.21 -1.65 9.90
N LEU A 197 -4.33 -2.95 10.13
CA LEU A 197 -3.44 -3.95 9.56
C LEU A 197 -4.08 -4.57 8.31
N TYR A 198 -3.30 -4.69 7.24
CA TYR A 198 -3.71 -5.31 5.99
C TYR A 198 -2.69 -6.36 5.58
N GLY A 199 -3.14 -7.38 4.85
CA GLY A 199 -2.23 -8.36 4.29
C GLY A 199 -2.76 -9.02 3.02
N LEU A 200 -1.86 -9.74 2.37
CA LEU A 200 -2.16 -10.58 1.21
C LEU A 200 -2.03 -12.04 1.61
N ASP A 201 -3.12 -12.79 1.53
CA ASP A 201 -3.14 -14.21 1.84
C ASP A 201 -3.74 -15.02 0.67
N LYS A 202 -4.00 -16.30 0.90
CA LYS A 202 -4.64 -17.17 -0.10
C LYS A 202 -6.01 -16.66 -0.56
N SER A 203 -6.76 -15.95 0.28
CA SER A 203 -8.09 -15.41 -0.03
C SER A 203 -8.03 -14.10 -0.82
N GLY A 204 -6.97 -13.31 -0.64
CA GLY A 204 -6.71 -12.08 -1.38
C GLY A 204 -6.17 -10.97 -0.49
N LEU A 205 -6.54 -9.72 -0.79
CA LEU A 205 -6.27 -8.57 0.09
C LEU A 205 -7.28 -8.57 1.22
N VAL A 206 -6.79 -8.60 2.46
CA VAL A 206 -7.61 -8.67 3.67
C VAL A 206 -7.25 -7.55 4.64
N ALA A 207 -8.26 -7.01 5.31
CA ALA A 207 -8.07 -6.23 6.53
C ALA A 207 -8.08 -7.19 7.73
N LEU A 208 -7.05 -7.13 8.56
CA LEU A 208 -6.77 -8.10 9.62
C LEU A 208 -7.15 -7.54 10.99
N ASN A 209 -7.87 -8.33 11.79
CA ASN A 209 -8.18 -8.00 13.18
C ASN A 209 -7.34 -8.83 14.15
N SER A 210 -7.06 -8.27 15.33
CA SER A 210 -6.28 -8.96 16.37
C SER A 210 -6.97 -10.17 16.99
N ASP A 211 -8.28 -10.34 16.78
CA ASP A 211 -9.04 -11.49 17.28
C ASP A 211 -8.99 -12.71 16.35
N GLY A 212 -8.22 -12.64 15.26
CA GLY A 212 -8.14 -13.69 14.25
C GLY A 212 -9.11 -13.49 13.07
N SER A 213 -10.12 -12.63 13.20
CA SER A 213 -11.05 -12.37 12.11
C SER A 213 -10.44 -11.44 11.06
N ASP A 214 -10.92 -11.55 9.82
CA ASP A 214 -10.52 -10.70 8.71
C ASP A 214 -11.74 -10.19 7.93
N MET A 215 -11.48 -9.22 7.05
CA MET A 215 -12.42 -8.77 6.04
C MET A 215 -11.72 -8.81 4.69
N ILE A 216 -12.26 -9.61 3.76
CA ILE A 216 -11.79 -9.64 2.38
C ILE A 216 -12.14 -8.32 1.70
N MET A 217 -11.10 -7.57 1.32
CA MET A 217 -11.19 -6.31 0.59
C MET A 217 -11.15 -6.54 -0.92
N ASN A 218 -10.38 -7.54 -1.36
CA ASN A 218 -10.34 -7.99 -2.76
C ASN A 218 -10.06 -9.49 -2.82
N SER A 219 -10.85 -10.22 -3.60
CA SER A 219 -10.71 -11.68 -3.78
C SER A 219 -10.10 -12.09 -5.13
N THR A 220 -9.59 -11.13 -5.90
CA THR A 220 -8.93 -11.39 -7.19
C THR A 220 -7.44 -11.58 -7.02
N VAL A 221 -6.77 -10.76 -6.19
CA VAL A 221 -5.32 -10.85 -5.92
C VAL A 221 -5.00 -11.90 -4.86
N THR A 222 -5.45 -13.14 -5.10
CA THR A 222 -5.19 -14.30 -4.24
C THR A 222 -3.72 -14.72 -4.24
N GLY A 223 -3.23 -15.16 -3.06
CA GLY A 223 -1.84 -15.59 -2.87
C GLY A 223 -0.84 -14.50 -3.23
N GLY A 224 -1.18 -13.24 -2.91
CA GLY A 224 -0.37 -12.07 -3.25
C GLY A 224 1.00 -12.09 -2.57
N ASP A 225 1.87 -11.20 -3.02
CA ASP A 225 3.25 -11.11 -2.57
C ASP A 225 3.49 -9.80 -1.81
N GLY A 226 3.79 -8.69 -2.48
CA GLY A 226 3.98 -7.39 -1.85
C GLY A 226 2.73 -6.52 -1.82
N LEU A 227 2.60 -5.67 -0.80
CA LEU A 227 1.45 -4.80 -0.57
C LEU A 227 1.88 -3.37 -0.21
N VAL A 228 1.34 -2.39 -0.93
CA VAL A 228 1.51 -0.96 -0.62
C VAL A 228 0.14 -0.31 -0.45
N ILE A 229 -0.02 0.47 0.61
CA ILE A 229 -1.17 1.35 0.82
C ILE A 229 -0.83 2.73 0.25
N LEU A 230 -1.67 3.24 -0.65
CA LEU A 230 -1.49 4.55 -1.27
C LEU A 230 -2.26 5.67 -0.55
N GLY A 231 -3.21 5.30 0.32
CA GLY A 231 -4.16 6.21 0.94
C GLY A 231 -5.53 6.19 0.26
N ASP A 232 -6.54 6.75 0.92
CA ASP A 232 -7.92 6.89 0.41
C ASP A 232 -8.54 5.58 -0.11
N GLY A 233 -8.16 4.45 0.50
CA GLY A 233 -8.66 3.12 0.11
C GLY A 233 -8.03 2.56 -1.17
N ASN A 234 -6.92 3.12 -1.65
CA ASN A 234 -6.17 2.64 -2.80
C ASN A 234 -4.95 1.82 -2.36
N TYR A 235 -4.71 0.72 -3.08
CA TYR A 235 -3.64 -0.22 -2.80
C TYR A 235 -2.93 -0.62 -4.10
N VAL A 236 -1.65 -0.94 -4.00
CA VAL A 236 -0.93 -1.71 -5.01
C VAL A 236 -0.61 -3.05 -4.40
N ALA A 237 -0.88 -4.13 -5.13
CA ALA A 237 -0.59 -5.49 -4.69
C ALA A 237 0.07 -6.27 -5.81
N SER A 238 1.16 -6.99 -5.51
CA SER A 238 1.79 -7.89 -6.47
C SER A 238 1.36 -9.34 -6.26
N ARG A 239 1.57 -10.17 -7.28
CA ARG A 239 1.53 -11.62 -7.19
C ARG A 239 2.82 -12.17 -7.77
N TRP A 240 3.52 -13.02 -7.00
CA TRP A 240 4.86 -13.53 -7.32
C TRP A 240 5.05 -13.96 -8.78
N ALA A 241 4.01 -14.55 -9.40
CA ALA A 241 4.03 -15.02 -10.79
C ALA A 241 4.41 -13.95 -11.81
N GLY A 242 4.24 -12.65 -11.50
CA GLY A 242 4.63 -11.52 -12.35
C GLY A 242 3.56 -10.46 -12.53
N GLU A 243 2.51 -10.46 -11.71
CA GLU A 243 1.39 -9.53 -11.86
C GLU A 243 1.45 -8.42 -10.81
N ILE A 244 1.05 -7.22 -11.19
CA ILE A 244 0.81 -6.10 -10.25
C ILE A 244 -0.57 -5.55 -10.51
N TYR A 245 -1.32 -5.33 -9.45
CA TYR A 245 -2.68 -4.81 -9.47
C TYR A 245 -2.76 -3.49 -8.70
N PHE A 246 -3.58 -2.58 -9.21
CA PHE A 246 -4.17 -1.50 -8.42
C PHE A 246 -5.50 -1.99 -7.88
N VAL A 247 -5.79 -1.75 -6.62
CA VAL A 247 -7.02 -2.20 -5.94
C VAL A 247 -7.64 -1.02 -5.20
N ASN A 248 -8.95 -0.84 -5.34
CA ASN A 248 -9.73 0.17 -4.63
C ASN A 248 -11.19 -0.28 -4.42
N ALA A 249 -12.08 0.64 -4.03
CA ALA A 249 -13.49 0.34 -3.77
C ALA A 249 -14.27 -0.08 -5.04
N GLU A 250 -13.83 0.33 -6.22
CA GLU A 250 -14.45 -0.03 -7.50
C GLU A 250 -14.02 -1.43 -8.00
N GLY A 251 -12.91 -1.96 -7.48
CA GLY A 251 -12.39 -3.29 -7.82
C GLY A 251 -10.88 -3.28 -8.02
N GLU A 252 -10.41 -4.10 -8.96
CA GLU A 252 -8.99 -4.19 -9.32
C GLU A 252 -8.72 -3.85 -10.80
N THR A 253 -7.55 -3.26 -11.06
CA THR A 253 -7.00 -3.04 -12.39
C THR A 253 -5.65 -3.73 -12.48
N LEU A 254 -5.47 -4.63 -13.46
CA LEU A 254 -4.17 -5.23 -13.76
C LEU A 254 -3.26 -4.15 -14.39
N LEU A 255 -2.17 -3.83 -13.70
CA LEU A 255 -1.20 -2.80 -14.10
C LEU A 255 -0.03 -3.37 -14.91
N LEU A 256 0.40 -4.57 -14.56
CA LEU A 256 1.58 -5.23 -15.13
C LEU A 256 1.37 -6.74 -15.15
N ASP A 257 1.81 -7.38 -16.23
CA ASP A 257 1.90 -8.85 -16.35
C ASP A 257 3.20 -9.23 -17.06
N THR A 258 4.13 -9.82 -16.32
CA THR A 258 5.45 -10.22 -16.81
C THR A 258 5.65 -11.73 -16.87
N LYS A 259 4.56 -12.51 -16.80
CA LYS A 259 4.61 -13.99 -16.87
C LYS A 259 5.32 -14.49 -18.14
N ASP A 260 5.00 -13.88 -19.29
CA ASP A 260 5.54 -14.29 -20.60
C ASP A 260 7.06 -14.11 -20.73
N VAL A 261 7.65 -13.23 -19.93
CA VAL A 261 9.11 -13.01 -19.87
C VAL A 261 9.75 -13.67 -18.65
N SER A 262 8.97 -14.41 -17.87
CA SER A 262 9.39 -15.08 -16.62
C SER A 262 10.09 -14.12 -15.66
N SER A 263 9.56 -12.91 -15.52
CA SER A 263 10.00 -11.96 -14.50
C SER A 263 8.98 -11.96 -13.37
N ASN A 264 9.35 -12.54 -12.25
CA ASN A 264 8.53 -12.54 -11.04
C ASN A 264 8.49 -11.14 -10.42
N THR A 265 7.40 -10.81 -9.73
CA THR A 265 7.22 -9.56 -8.98
C THR A 265 7.13 -9.93 -7.51
N ALA A 266 8.30 -10.12 -6.88
CA ALA A 266 8.43 -10.78 -5.57
C ALA A 266 7.92 -9.95 -4.39
N ASP A 267 7.93 -8.63 -4.53
CA ASP A 267 7.45 -7.69 -3.54
C ASP A 267 7.27 -6.35 -4.27
N ILE A 268 6.87 -5.30 -3.56
CA ILE A 268 6.81 -3.93 -4.06
C ILE A 268 7.17 -2.92 -2.98
N GLY A 269 8.05 -1.99 -3.33
CA GLY A 269 8.28 -0.77 -2.55
C GLY A 269 7.65 0.44 -3.21
N PHE A 270 7.56 1.56 -2.50
CA PHE A 270 6.95 2.78 -3.02
C PHE A 270 7.73 4.03 -2.61
N ILE A 271 7.85 4.96 -3.56
CA ILE A 271 8.38 6.32 -3.36
C ILE A 271 7.19 7.28 -3.50
N PRO A 272 6.57 7.71 -2.38
CA PRO A 272 5.32 8.45 -2.41
C PRO A 272 5.41 9.79 -3.13
N GLU A 273 6.48 10.54 -2.91
CA GLU A 273 6.63 11.88 -3.48
C GLU A 273 6.68 11.90 -5.02
N ASP A 274 7.06 10.76 -5.62
CA ASP A 274 7.21 10.60 -7.05
C ASP A 274 6.21 9.59 -7.64
N ASN A 275 5.30 9.01 -6.86
CA ASN A 275 4.44 7.90 -7.27
C ASN A 275 5.21 6.80 -8.02
N ILE A 276 6.34 6.34 -7.47
CA ILE A 276 7.15 5.29 -8.10
C ILE A 276 6.97 3.98 -7.35
N VAL A 277 6.53 2.94 -8.07
CA VAL A 277 6.53 1.56 -7.59
C VAL A 277 7.86 0.91 -7.95
N LEU A 278 8.54 0.38 -6.95
CA LEU A 278 9.80 -0.35 -7.06
C LEU A 278 9.49 -1.85 -7.04
N VAL A 279 10.04 -2.60 -7.99
CA VAL A 279 9.69 -4.02 -8.18
C VAL A 279 10.97 -4.87 -8.21
N PRO A 280 11.29 -5.62 -7.16
CA PRO A 280 12.31 -6.66 -7.20
C PRO A 280 11.86 -7.81 -8.10
N THR A 281 12.76 -8.26 -8.97
CA THR A 281 12.49 -9.26 -9.98
C THR A 281 13.22 -10.56 -9.68
N PHE A 282 12.60 -11.40 -8.84
CA PHE A 282 13.19 -12.59 -8.20
C PHE A 282 14.24 -13.32 -9.05
N PHE A 283 13.90 -13.85 -10.22
CA PHE A 283 14.86 -14.58 -11.06
C PHE A 283 15.55 -13.75 -12.16
N LYS A 284 15.23 -12.47 -12.27
CA LYS A 284 15.91 -11.55 -13.21
C LYS A 284 17.01 -10.73 -12.56
N ASN A 285 17.13 -10.78 -11.23
CA ASN A 285 18.22 -10.16 -10.46
C ASN A 285 18.27 -8.63 -10.63
N LYS A 286 17.12 -7.98 -10.79
CA LYS A 286 17.00 -6.53 -10.95
C LYS A 286 15.95 -5.92 -10.03
N VAL A 287 16.10 -4.65 -9.73
CA VAL A 287 14.97 -3.81 -9.30
C VAL A 287 14.51 -2.99 -10.50
N VAL A 288 13.21 -2.91 -10.72
CA VAL A 288 12.61 -2.10 -11.80
C VAL A 288 11.72 -1.04 -11.18
N ALA A 289 11.87 0.21 -11.62
CA ALA A 289 11.02 1.30 -11.20
C ALA A 289 9.96 1.61 -12.25
N TYR A 290 8.72 1.80 -11.80
CA TYR A 290 7.59 2.20 -12.62
C TYR A 290 6.93 3.44 -12.05
N LYS A 291 6.64 4.42 -12.90
CA LYS A 291 5.76 5.53 -12.57
C LYS A 291 4.33 5.01 -12.51
N LEU A 292 3.69 5.15 -11.35
CA LEU A 292 2.28 4.94 -11.16
C LEU A 292 1.51 6.24 -11.47
N ASP A 293 0.44 6.10 -12.23
CA ASP A 293 -0.46 7.19 -12.60
C ASP A 293 -1.91 6.71 -12.42
N TYR A 294 -2.65 7.30 -11.49
CA TYR A 294 -3.99 6.92 -11.04
C TYR A 294 -4.78 8.14 -10.55
#